data_AF-A0A931C5F6-F1
#
_entry.id   AF-A0A931C5F6-F1
#
_cell.length_a   1.000
_cell.length_b   1.000
_cell.length_c   1.000
_cell.angle_alpha   90.00
_cell.angle_beta   90.00
_cell.angle_gamma   90.00
#
_symmetry.space_group_name_H-M   'P 1'
#
loop_
_entity.id
_entity.type
_entity.pdbx_description
1 polymer ?
#
loop_
_entity_poly.entity_id
_entity_poly.type
_entity_poly.pdbx_seq_one_letter_code
_entity_poly.pdbx_strand_id
1 'polypeptide(L)'
;MSVRELRSQEAQHDSGAILRSHGKEAVQFELDGKVMTLGVERGVGGDVFYLPVVLRWDDGSPVEDPTAALLRPVIEEINAFWGSGSEFREVRPE
;
A
#
# COMPACT_ATOMS: atom_id res chain seq x y z
N MET A 1 -11.99 -12.26 5.05
CA MET A 1 -11.33 -11.46 4.02
C MET A 1 -10.13 -12.26 3.54
N SER A 2 -9.90 -12.30 2.23
CA SER A 2 -8.89 -13.20 1.65
C SER A 2 -7.85 -12.41 0.86
N VAL A 3 -6.61 -12.42 1.34
CA VAL A 3 -5.43 -12.04 0.58
C VAL A 3 -4.92 -13.27 -0.16
N ARG A 4 -4.52 -13.11 -1.42
CA ARG A 4 -3.85 -14.15 -2.21
C ARG A 4 -2.50 -13.66 -2.73
N GLU A 5 -1.50 -14.51 -2.66
CA GLU A 5 -0.24 -14.28 -3.36
C GLU A 5 -0.46 -14.36 -4.87
N LEU A 6 0.06 -13.39 -5.62
CA LEU A 6 0.17 -13.47 -7.09
C LEU A 6 1.57 -13.95 -7.49
N ARG A 7 2.61 -13.44 -6.82
CA ARG A 7 4.02 -13.83 -6.94
C ARG A 7 4.80 -13.33 -5.73
N SER A 8 6.10 -13.64 -5.67
CA SER A 8 6.97 -13.17 -4.60
C SER A 8 6.87 -11.64 -4.40
N GLN A 9 6.55 -11.23 -3.18
CA GLN A 9 6.37 -9.82 -2.77
C GLN A 9 5.24 -9.07 -3.51
N GLU A 10 4.26 -9.81 -4.03
CA GLU A 10 3.06 -9.25 -4.67
C GLU A 10 1.83 -10.06 -4.26
N ALA A 11 0.86 -9.38 -3.68
CA ALA A 11 -0.39 -10.00 -3.24
C ALA A 11 -1.59 -9.13 -3.63
N GLN A 12 -2.73 -9.79 -3.79
CA GLN A 12 -4.01 -9.17 -4.10
C GLN A 12 -4.99 -9.39 -2.94
N HIS A 13 -5.67 -8.32 -2.55
CA HIS A 13 -6.76 -8.31 -1.60
C HIS A 13 -8.11 -8.53 -2.31
N ASP A 14 -9.14 -8.98 -1.59
CA ASP A 14 -10.46 -9.32 -2.17
C ASP A 14 -11.20 -8.11 -2.79
N SER A 15 -10.85 -6.89 -2.36
CA SER A 15 -11.26 -5.63 -2.99
C SER A 15 -10.72 -5.43 -4.42
N GLY A 16 -9.84 -6.30 -4.89
CA GLY A 16 -9.14 -6.18 -6.18
C GLY A 16 -7.81 -5.43 -6.08
N ALA A 17 -7.53 -4.76 -4.96
CA ALA A 17 -6.30 -4.04 -4.74
C ALA A 17 -5.07 -4.95 -4.73
N ILE A 18 -3.99 -4.52 -5.38
CA ILE A 18 -2.72 -5.22 -5.43
C ILE A 18 -1.68 -4.39 -4.69
N LEU A 19 -0.91 -5.02 -3.80
CA LEU A 19 0.26 -4.42 -3.20
C LEU A 19 1.49 -5.20 -3.66
N ARG A 20 2.48 -4.47 -4.20
CA ARG A 20 3.74 -5.06 -4.66
C ARG A 20 4.94 -4.25 -4.22
N SER A 21 6.05 -4.94 -3.96
CA SER A 21 7.34 -4.31 -3.71
C SER A 21 7.82 -3.50 -4.92
N HIS A 22 8.33 -2.29 -4.69
CA HIS A 22 8.89 -1.42 -5.71
C HIS A 22 10.27 -0.92 -5.27
N GLY A 23 11.26 -1.82 -5.35
CA GLY A 23 12.59 -1.56 -4.80
C GLY A 23 12.65 -1.75 -3.28
N LYS A 24 13.69 -1.18 -2.66
CA LYS A 24 13.94 -1.38 -1.22
C LYS A 24 13.11 -0.47 -0.32
N GLU A 25 12.78 0.72 -0.81
CA GLU A 25 12.22 1.83 -0.01
C GLU A 25 10.84 2.26 -0.52
N ALA A 26 10.22 1.50 -1.42
CA ALA A 26 8.89 1.79 -1.90
C ALA A 26 8.05 0.53 -2.16
N VAL A 27 6.74 0.72 -2.13
CA VAL A 27 5.72 -0.23 -2.58
C VAL A 27 4.80 0.46 -3.57
N GLN A 28 4.17 -0.33 -4.44
CA GLN A 28 3.10 0.12 -5.31
C GLN A 28 1.78 -0.48 -4.83
N PHE A 29 0.81 0.40 -4.63
CA PHE A 29 -0.58 0.06 -4.44
C PHE A 29 -1.32 0.28 -5.77
N GLU A 30 -1.98 -0.74 -6.27
CA GLU A 30 -2.74 -0.69 -7.51
C GLU A 30 -4.22 -1.02 -7.25
N LEU A 31 -5.13 -0.22 -7.79
CA LEU A 31 -6.57 -0.47 -7.76
C LEU A 31 -7.20 0.06 -9.05
N ASP A 32 -8.06 -0.73 -9.69
CA ASP A 32 -8.76 -0.38 -10.93
C ASP A 32 -7.80 0.13 -12.04
N GLY A 33 -6.59 -0.43 -12.10
CA GLY A 33 -5.55 -0.06 -13.06
C GLY A 33 -4.82 1.26 -12.75
N LYS A 34 -5.15 1.94 -11.66
CA LYS A 34 -4.41 3.10 -11.16
C LYS A 34 -3.39 2.68 -10.12
N VAL A 35 -2.21 3.30 -10.17
CA VAL A 35 -1.08 2.97 -9.30
C VAL A 35 -0.73 4.17 -8.44
N MET A 36 -0.40 3.90 -7.17
CA MET A 36 0.18 4.84 -6.23
C MET A 36 1.47 4.24 -5.68
N THR A 37 2.56 5.00 -5.76
CA THR A 37 3.83 4.63 -5.13
C THR A 37 3.91 5.22 -3.73
N LEU A 38 4.09 4.36 -2.73
CA LEU A 38 4.25 4.74 -1.32
C LEU A 38 5.67 4.45 -0.86
N GLY A 39 6.25 5.37 -0.09
CA GLY A 39 7.50 5.10 0.61
C GLY A 39 7.29 4.04 1.69
N VAL A 40 8.27 3.15 1.85
CA VAL A 40 8.28 2.16 2.94
C VAL A 40 9.67 2.08 3.57
N GLU A 41 9.73 2.05 4.90
CA GLU A 41 10.92 1.64 5.64
C GLU A 41 10.68 0.22 6.18
N ARG A 42 11.48 -0.76 5.70
CA ARG A 42 11.32 -2.17 6.07
C ARG A 42 12.08 -2.50 7.34
N GLY A 43 11.40 -3.05 8.34
CA GLY A 43 11.96 -3.34 9.66
C GLY A 43 11.77 -4.79 10.12
N VAL A 44 12.59 -5.23 11.08
CA VAL A 44 12.53 -6.60 11.65
C VAL A 44 11.20 -6.87 12.39
N GLY A 45 10.48 -5.84 12.82
CA GLY A 45 9.19 -5.94 13.52
C GLY A 45 7.97 -5.52 12.69
N GLY A 46 8.17 -5.05 11.46
CA GLY A 46 7.12 -4.46 10.64
C GLY A 46 7.63 -3.42 9.66
N ASP A 47 6.81 -3.12 8.67
CA ASP A 47 7.08 -2.12 7.65
C ASP A 47 6.41 -0.79 8.03
N VAL A 48 7.12 0.34 7.89
CA VAL A 48 6.59 1.69 8.11
C VAL A 48 6.24 2.31 6.76
N PHE A 49 4.96 2.57 6.51
CA PHE A 49 4.46 3.17 5.28
C PHE A 49 4.28 4.68 5.44
N TYR A 50 4.83 5.44 4.48
CA TYR A 50 4.68 6.89 4.43
C TYR A 50 3.53 7.28 3.52
N LEU A 51 2.42 7.71 4.12
CA LEU A 51 1.20 8.10 3.42
C LEU A 51 1.14 9.62 3.24
N PRO A 52 1.04 10.13 2.00
CA PRO A 52 0.78 11.55 1.77
C PRO A 52 -0.54 11.99 2.41
N VAL A 53 -0.56 13.18 3.04
CA VAL A 53 -1.81 13.77 3.56
C VAL A 53 -2.85 13.97 2.44
N VAL A 54 -2.38 14.30 1.24
CA VAL A 54 -3.21 14.42 0.04
C VAL A 54 -2.88 13.25 -0.87
N LEU A 55 -3.74 12.24 -0.90
CA LEU A 55 -3.56 11.05 -1.71
C LEU A 55 -3.81 11.35 -3.19
N ARG A 56 -2.82 10.95 -4.01
CA ARG A 56 -2.88 11.04 -5.47
C ARG A 56 -2.35 9.75 -6.07
N TRP A 57 -2.90 9.39 -7.22
CA TRP A 57 -2.31 8.38 -8.08
C TRP A 57 -1.03 8.92 -8.73
N ASP A 58 -0.19 8.03 -9.25
CA ASP A 58 1.08 8.37 -9.90
C ASP A 58 0.87 9.19 -11.19
N ASP A 59 -0.34 9.17 -11.77
CA ASP A 59 -0.76 10.04 -12.88
C ASP A 59 -1.16 11.46 -12.45
N GLY A 60 -1.13 11.74 -11.14
CA GLY A 60 -1.49 13.02 -10.52
C GLY A 60 -2.97 13.19 -10.19
N SER A 61 -3.85 12.27 -10.62
CA SER A 61 -5.28 12.32 -10.32
C SER A 61 -5.56 12.10 -8.82
N PRO A 62 -6.57 12.78 -8.24
CA PRO A 62 -6.89 12.61 -6.82
C PRO A 62 -7.42 11.20 -6.54
N VAL A 63 -7.13 10.71 -5.34
CA VAL A 63 -7.79 9.51 -4.81
C VAL A 63 -9.10 9.91 -4.15
N GLU A 64 -10.19 9.24 -4.51
CA GLU A 64 -11.51 9.49 -3.94
C GLU A 64 -11.63 8.90 -2.52
N ASP A 65 -12.43 9.52 -1.66
CA ASP A 65 -12.59 9.14 -0.25
C ASP A 65 -12.87 7.64 -0.01
N PRO A 66 -13.75 6.96 -0.79
CA PRO A 66 -13.99 5.53 -0.61
C PRO A 66 -12.72 4.69 -0.84
N THR A 67 -11.90 5.08 -1.82
CA THR A 67 -10.63 4.41 -2.11
C THR A 67 -9.57 4.74 -1.07
N ALA A 68 -9.52 6.00 -0.61
CA ALA A 68 -8.61 6.43 0.45
C ALA A 68 -8.86 5.65 1.75
N ALA A 69 -10.13 5.36 2.07
CA ALA A 69 -10.51 4.57 3.24
C ALA A 69 -10.06 3.09 3.16
N LEU A 70 -9.85 2.56 1.95
CA LEU A 70 -9.37 1.18 1.74
C LEU A 70 -7.85 1.05 1.87
N LEU A 71 -7.09 2.13 1.69
CA LEU A 71 -5.63 2.07 1.56
C LEU A 71 -4.94 1.42 2.78
N ARG A 72 -5.20 1.96 3.98
CA ARG A 72 -4.62 1.45 5.23
C ARG A 72 -5.03 -0.01 5.53
N PRO A 73 -6.32 -0.38 5.59
CA PRO A 73 -6.71 -1.74 5.94
C PRO A 73 -6.19 -2.77 4.93
N VAL A 74 -6.17 -2.45 3.63
CA VAL A 74 -5.63 -3.36 2.62
C VAL A 74 -4.13 -3.61 2.82
N ILE A 75 -3.35 -2.55 3.10
CA ILE A 75 -1.91 -2.68 3.35
C ILE A 75 -1.67 -3.51 4.62
N GLU A 76 -2.41 -3.24 5.70
CA GLU A 76 -2.34 -4.01 6.96
C GLU A 76 -2.59 -5.49 6.73
N GLU A 77 -3.67 -5.83 6.02
CA GLU A 77 -4.03 -7.22 5.76
C GLU A 77 -3.02 -7.94 4.87
N ILE A 78 -2.50 -7.26 3.83
CA ILE A 78 -1.48 -7.86 2.97
C ILE A 78 -0.18 -8.08 3.74
N ASN A 79 0.27 -7.15 4.58
CA ASN A 79 1.48 -7.38 5.38
C ASN A 79 1.26 -8.47 6.43
N ALA A 80 0.09 -8.51 7.07
CA ALA A 80 -0.26 -9.57 8.00
C ALA A 80 -0.25 -10.95 7.31
N PHE A 81 -0.71 -11.04 6.06
CA PHE A 81 -0.60 -12.25 5.24
C PHE A 81 0.85 -12.72 5.06
N TRP A 82 1.80 -11.78 4.94
CA TRP A 82 3.24 -12.07 4.88
C TRP A 82 3.91 -12.23 6.25
N GLY A 83 3.15 -12.16 7.34
CA GLY A 83 3.68 -12.26 8.71
C GLY A 83 4.43 -11.01 9.20
N SER A 84 4.20 -9.85 8.57
CA SER A 84 4.79 -8.57 8.95
C SER A 84 3.76 -7.62 9.56
N GLY A 85 4.18 -6.80 10.53
CA GLY A 85 3.39 -5.68 11.03
C GLY A 85 3.37 -4.49 10.06
N SER A 86 2.43 -3.57 10.25
CA SER A 86 2.38 -2.30 9.51
C SER A 86 2.27 -1.13 10.47
N GLU A 87 3.08 -0.10 10.26
CA GLU A 87 2.91 1.21 10.87
C GLU A 87 2.70 2.27 9.77
N PHE A 88 1.96 3.33 10.06
CA PHE A 88 1.67 4.39 9.09
C PHE A 88 2.12 5.74 9.63
N ARG A 89 2.84 6.49 8.80
CA ARG A 89 3.23 7.87 9.07
C ARG A 89 2.72 8.78 7.98
N GLU A 90 2.08 9.87 8.38
CA GLU A 90 1.63 10.88 7.45
C GLU A 90 2.79 11.78 7.05
N VAL A 91 2.95 12.00 5.74
CA VAL A 91 3.94 12.92 5.18
C VAL A 91 3.23 14.05 4.47
N ARG A 92 3.66 15.28 4.75
CA ARG A 92 3.18 16.45 4.01
C ARG A 92 4.02 16.55 2.73
N PRO A 93 3.40 16.80 1.56
CA PRO A 93 4.17 17.24 0.40
C PRO A 93 4.85 18.58 0.76
N GLU A 94 6.16 18.65 0.53
CA GLU A 94 6.94 19.91 0.64
C GLU A 94 6.55 20.91 -0.45
#